data_AF-A0A9C8WSG1-F1
#
_entry.id   AF-A0A9C8WSG1-F1
#
_cell.length_a   1.000
_cell.length_b   1.000
_cell.length_c   1.000
_cell.angle_alpha   90.00
_cell.angle_beta   90.00
_cell.angle_gamma   90.00
#
_symmetry.space_group_name_H-M   'P 1'
#
loop_
_entity.id
_entity.type
_entity.pdbx_description
1 polymer ?
#
loop_
_entity_poly.entity_id
_entity_poly.type
_entity_poly.pdbx_seq_one_letter_code
_entity_poly.pdbx_strand_id
1 'polypeptide(L)'
;MTKITPDFAEELKKYGDDTALICFNCGTCVAVCPLISESFPRRLIRYIQIGARDRILEHADELWKCLHCGLCTQTCPREADPGEVILSLKRLTVATWRNS
;
A
#
# COMPACT_ATOMS: atom_id res chain seq x y z
N MET A 1 17.57 -6.00 10.14
CA MET A 1 16.89 -7.12 9.45
C MET A 1 15.40 -6.90 9.61
N THR A 2 14.62 -6.85 8.52
CA THR A 2 13.19 -6.56 8.56
C THR A 2 12.42 -7.70 9.23
N LYS A 3 11.53 -7.39 10.18
CA LYS A 3 10.63 -8.39 10.76
C LYS A 3 9.49 -8.67 9.78
N ILE A 4 9.21 -9.94 9.54
CA ILE A 4 8.08 -10.39 8.73
C ILE A 4 6.91 -10.72 9.65
N THR A 5 5.76 -10.10 9.38
CA THR A 5 4.49 -10.34 10.06
C THR A 5 3.54 -11.06 9.09
N PRO A 6 3.41 -12.40 9.16
CA PRO A 6 2.65 -13.18 8.17
C PRO A 6 1.20 -12.72 8.00
N ASP A 7 0.54 -12.33 9.08
CA ASP A 7 -0.88 -11.97 9.09
C ASP A 7 -1.13 -10.47 8.82
N PHE A 8 -0.12 -9.74 8.34
CA PHE A 8 -0.22 -8.29 8.18
C PHE A 8 -1.27 -7.88 7.14
N ALA A 9 -1.44 -8.65 6.07
CA ALA A 9 -2.49 -8.40 5.09
C ALA A 9 -3.90 -8.56 5.71
N GLU A 10 -4.08 -9.50 6.65
CA GLU A 10 -5.35 -9.67 7.37
C GLU A 10 -5.57 -8.54 8.39
N GLU A 11 -4.52 -8.05 9.04
CA GLU A 11 -4.58 -6.87 9.91
C GLU A 11 -5.08 -5.64 9.15
N LEU A 12 -4.64 -5.46 7.89
CA LEU A 12 -4.98 -4.30 7.07
C LEU A 12 -6.45 -4.19 6.68
N LYS A 13 -7.20 -5.29 6.73
CA LYS A 13 -8.67 -5.27 6.56
C LYS A 13 -9.36 -4.36 7.58
N LYS A 14 -8.81 -4.25 8.80
CA LYS A 14 -9.32 -3.33 9.84
C LYS A 14 -9.19 -1.86 9.45
N TYR A 15 -8.28 -1.56 8.52
CA TYR A 15 -8.02 -0.22 8.00
C TYR A 15 -8.65 0.01 6.62
N GLY A 16 -9.35 -0.98 6.06
CA GLY A 16 -10.12 -0.87 4.82
C GLY A 16 -9.52 -1.54 3.59
N ASP A 17 -8.34 -2.16 3.68
CA ASP A 17 -7.74 -2.88 2.56
C ASP A 17 -8.06 -4.38 2.64
N ASP A 18 -8.75 -4.89 1.63
CA ASP A 18 -9.05 -6.31 1.45
C ASP A 18 -8.56 -6.87 0.09
N THR A 19 -7.87 -6.06 -0.72
CA THR A 19 -7.49 -6.41 -2.09
C THR A 19 -5.98 -6.49 -2.34
N ALA A 20 -5.11 -6.11 -1.39
CA ALA A 20 -3.65 -6.21 -1.59
C ALA A 20 -3.17 -7.62 -2.00
N LEU A 21 -3.82 -8.69 -1.53
CA LEU A 21 -3.43 -10.07 -1.84
C LEU A 21 -3.76 -10.51 -3.27
N ILE A 22 -4.74 -9.89 -3.95
CA ILE A 22 -5.08 -10.27 -5.34
C ILE A 22 -4.14 -9.63 -6.38
N CYS A 23 -3.29 -8.69 -5.95
CA CYS A 23 -2.29 -8.05 -6.79
C CYS A 23 -1.18 -9.04 -7.21
N PHE A 24 -0.94 -9.15 -8.51
CA PHE A 24 0.16 -9.93 -9.10
C PHE A 24 1.40 -9.09 -9.50
N ASN A 25 1.50 -7.85 -9.03
CA ASN A 25 2.68 -6.99 -9.21
C ASN A 25 3.03 -6.59 -10.67
N CYS A 26 2.06 -6.47 -11.57
CA CYS A 26 2.30 -6.09 -12.98
C CYS A 26 2.89 -4.67 -13.20
N GLY A 27 2.62 -3.71 -12.30
CA GLY A 27 3.17 -2.36 -12.39
C GLY A 27 2.38 -1.33 -13.17
N THR A 28 1.18 -1.63 -13.68
CA THR A 28 0.33 -0.64 -14.36
C THR A 28 0.09 0.61 -13.50
N CYS A 29 -0.13 0.44 -12.19
CA CYS A 29 -0.31 1.54 -11.24
C CYS A 29 0.91 2.48 -11.14
N VAL A 30 2.12 1.97 -11.36
CA VAL A 30 3.35 2.78 -11.39
C VAL A 30 3.41 3.58 -12.68
N ALA A 31 3.08 2.95 -13.81
CA ALA A 31 3.15 3.58 -15.14
C ALA A 31 2.15 4.74 -15.31
N VAL A 32 0.99 4.67 -14.66
CA VAL A 32 -0.05 5.71 -14.79
C VAL A 32 0.03 6.82 -13.72
N CYS A 33 0.88 6.68 -12.70
CA CYS A 33 0.96 7.69 -11.64
C CYS A 33 1.77 8.90 -12.11
N PRO A 34 1.19 10.12 -12.17
CA PRO A 34 1.91 11.29 -12.67
C PRO A 34 2.86 11.93 -11.63
N LEU A 35 2.68 11.60 -10.35
CA LEU A 35 3.34 12.30 -9.24
C LEU A 35 4.44 11.51 -8.56
N ILE A 36 4.45 10.19 -8.72
CA ILE A 36 5.28 9.33 -7.87
C ILE A 36 6.18 8.46 -8.73
N SER A 37 7.48 8.65 -8.53
CA SER A 37 8.56 7.83 -9.07
C SER A 37 8.90 6.68 -8.12
N GLU A 38 9.70 5.72 -8.56
CA GLU A 38 10.20 4.59 -7.74
C GLU A 38 9.17 3.53 -7.29
N SER A 39 8.53 2.86 -8.25
CA SER A 39 7.70 1.66 -8.02
C SER A 39 6.50 1.82 -7.09
N PHE A 40 6.17 3.03 -6.63
CA PHE A 40 4.93 3.31 -5.90
C PHE A 40 3.70 3.22 -6.84
N PRO A 41 2.53 2.71 -6.40
CA PRO A 41 2.25 2.10 -5.09
C PRO A 41 2.59 0.60 -5.04
N ARG A 42 3.00 -0.01 -6.16
CA ARG A 42 3.27 -1.45 -6.28
C ARG A 42 4.23 -1.99 -5.22
N ARG A 43 5.31 -1.25 -4.91
CA ARG A 43 6.30 -1.65 -3.89
C ARG A 43 5.66 -1.83 -2.51
N LEU A 44 4.75 -0.93 -2.13
CA LEU A 44 4.06 -1.00 -0.85
C LEU A 44 3.08 -2.17 -0.80
N ILE A 45 2.35 -2.41 -1.90
CA ILE A 45 1.50 -3.61 -2.03
C ILE A 45 2.34 -4.87 -1.86
N ARG A 46 3.55 -4.92 -2.46
CA ARG A 46 4.45 -6.06 -2.27
C ARG A 46 4.88 -6.24 -0.82
N TYR A 47 5.14 -5.16 -0.09
CA TYR A 47 5.46 -5.23 1.33
C TYR A 47 4.30 -5.77 2.17
N ILE A 48 3.06 -5.43 1.83
CA ILE A 48 1.87 -6.01 2.46
C ILE A 48 1.84 -7.53 2.25
N GLN A 49 2.00 -7.98 1.00
CA GLN A 49 1.94 -9.39 0.63
C GLN A 49 2.99 -10.28 1.31
N ILE A 50 4.17 -9.72 1.58
CA ILE A 50 5.25 -10.46 2.25
C ILE A 50 5.31 -10.19 3.76
N GLY A 51 4.39 -9.38 4.31
CA GLY A 51 4.36 -9.05 5.73
C GLY A 51 5.47 -8.11 6.21
N ALA A 52 6.10 -7.33 5.32
CA ALA A 52 7.21 -6.42 5.65
C ALA A 52 6.71 -5.07 6.22
N ARG A 53 5.98 -5.12 7.34
CA ARG A 53 5.36 -3.94 7.98
C ARG A 53 6.38 -2.84 8.29
N ASP A 54 7.55 -3.20 8.83
CA ASP A 54 8.59 -2.23 9.21
C ASP A 54 9.04 -1.39 8.02
N ARG A 55 9.12 -1.98 6.81
CA ARG A 55 9.50 -1.25 5.58
C ARG A 55 8.49 -0.19 5.19
N ILE A 56 7.21 -0.41 5.48
CA ILE A 56 6.17 0.57 5.18
C ILE A 56 6.28 1.75 6.15
N LEU A 57 6.54 1.47 7.43
CA LEU A 57 6.70 2.51 8.45
C LEU A 57 7.98 3.34 8.23
N GLU A 58 9.08 2.70 7.80
CA GLU A 58 10.33 3.38 7.41
C GLU A 58 10.13 4.41 6.27
N HIS A 59 9.16 4.18 5.38
CA HIS A 59 8.85 5.01 4.21
C HIS A 59 7.46 5.64 4.28
N ALA A 60 6.95 5.92 5.48
CA ALA A 60 5.60 6.42 5.69
C ALA A 60 5.35 7.82 5.09
N ASP A 61 6.40 8.62 4.87
CA ASP A 61 6.31 9.95 4.23
C ASP A 61 5.80 9.85 2.78
N GLU A 62 6.15 8.77 2.07
CA GLU A 62 5.75 8.55 0.68
C GLU A 62 4.23 8.39 0.54
N LEU A 63 3.56 7.88 1.58
CA LEU A 63 2.10 7.71 1.59
C LEU A 63 1.40 9.06 1.39
N TRP A 64 1.92 10.13 1.98
CA TRP A 64 1.33 11.47 1.94
C TRP A 64 1.52 12.19 0.61
N LYS A 65 2.39 11.67 -0.28
CA LYS A 65 2.55 12.16 -1.66
C LYS A 65 1.39 11.73 -2.56
N CYS A 66 0.65 10.69 -2.17
CA CYS A 66 -0.53 10.25 -2.90
C CYS A 66 -1.70 11.22 -2.71
N LEU A 67 -2.12 11.85 -3.82
CA LEU A 67 -3.31 12.72 -3.89
C LEU A 67 -4.63 11.96 -4.03
N HIS A 68 -4.59 10.63 -4.07
CA HIS A 68 -5.77 9.78 -4.20
C HIS A 68 -6.64 10.15 -5.44
N CYS A 69 -5.98 10.33 -6.59
CA CYS A 69 -6.67 10.69 -7.84
C CYS A 69 -7.42 9.52 -8.52
N GLY A 70 -7.22 8.28 -8.06
CA GLY A 70 -7.96 7.09 -8.52
C GLY A 70 -7.49 6.44 -9.82
N LEU A 71 -6.50 7.01 -10.54
CA LEU A 71 -6.01 6.45 -11.81
C LEU A 71 -5.51 5.00 -11.67
N CYS A 72 -4.75 4.72 -10.60
CA CYS A 72 -4.22 3.38 -10.35
C CYS A 72 -5.31 2.35 -10.05
N THR A 73 -6.41 2.76 -9.40
CA THR A 73 -7.58 1.92 -9.12
C THR A 73 -8.34 1.61 -10.40
N GLN A 74 -8.67 2.64 -11.18
CA GLN A 74 -9.44 2.49 -12.42
C GLN A 74 -8.74 1.62 -13.47
N THR A 75 -7.41 1.66 -13.53
CA THR A 75 -6.65 0.93 -14.55
C THR A 75 -6.19 -0.47 -14.12
N CYS A 76 -6.44 -0.88 -12.87
CA CYS A 76 -5.88 -2.11 -12.32
C CYS A 76 -6.54 -3.35 -12.95
N PRO A 77 -5.78 -4.21 -13.68
CA PRO A 77 -6.37 -5.36 -14.38
C PRO A 77 -6.80 -6.51 -13.44
N ARG A 78 -6.43 -6.42 -12.16
CA ARG A 78 -6.79 -7.38 -11.12
C ARG A 78 -7.76 -6.80 -10.11
N GLU A 79 -8.23 -5.57 -10.30
CA GLU A 79 -9.13 -4.89 -9.36
C GLU A 79 -8.58 -4.81 -7.92
N ALA A 80 -7.24 -4.78 -7.79
CA ALA A 80 -6.52 -4.80 -6.52
C ALA A 80 -6.46 -3.43 -5.79
N ASP A 81 -7.46 -2.57 -6.02
CA ASP A 81 -7.61 -1.17 -5.58
C ASP A 81 -6.36 -0.52 -4.92
N PRO A 82 -5.33 -0.14 -5.71
CA PRO A 82 -4.13 0.46 -5.14
C PRO A 82 -4.41 1.79 -4.42
N GLY A 83 -5.48 2.49 -4.78
CA GLY A 83 -5.90 3.72 -4.11
C GLY A 83 -6.31 3.49 -2.67
N GLU A 84 -7.19 2.50 -2.43
CA GLU A 84 -7.63 2.12 -1.08
C GLU A 84 -6.50 1.45 -0.27
N VAL A 85 -5.61 0.68 -0.91
CA VAL A 85 -4.42 0.15 -0.23
C VAL A 85 -3.61 1.29 0.40
N ILE A 86 -3.31 2.34 -0.37
CA ILE A 86 -2.54 3.48 0.15
C ILE A 86 -3.30 4.22 1.25
N LEU A 87 -4.61 4.39 1.11
CA LEU A 87 -5.43 5.04 2.14
C LEU A 87 -5.46 4.22 3.44
N SER A 88 -5.50 2.90 3.33
CA SER A 88 -5.43 1.96 4.46
C SER A 88 -4.07 2.03 5.18
N LEU A 89 -2.97 2.15 4.42
CA LEU A 89 -1.65 2.40 4.99
C LEU A 89 -1.56 3.77 5.71
N LYS A 90 -2.20 4.82 5.18
CA LYS A 90 -2.31 6.12 5.89
C LYS A 90 -3.06 5.97 7.22
N ARG A 91 -4.16 5.21 7.25
CA ARG A 91 -4.92 4.95 8.48
C ARG A 91 -4.09 4.14 9.50
N LEU A 92 -3.38 3.10 9.05
CA LEU A 92 -2.46 2.30 9.88
C LEU A 92 -1.35 3.15 10.49
N THR A 93 -0.70 4.02 9.69
CA THR A 93 0.41 4.86 10.17
C THR A 93 -0.06 5.87 11.21
N VAL A 94 -1.21 6.52 11.01
CA VAL A 94 -1.82 7.41 12.01
C VAL A 94 -2.19 6.65 13.29
N ALA A 95 -2.77 5.45 13.17
CA ALA A 95 -3.11 4.63 14.33
C ALA A 95 -1.88 4.16 15.11
N THR A 96 -0.78 3.86 14.41
CA THR A 96 0.49 3.48 15.04
C THR A 96 1.11 4.68 15.76
N TRP A 97 1.11 5.86 15.14
CA TRP A 97 1.65 7.08 15.75
C TRP A 97 0.90 7.50 17.03
N ARG A 98 -0.44 7.35 17.07
CA ARG A 98 -1.24 7.67 18.27
C ARG A 98 -0.94 6.76 19.49
N ASN A 99 -0.39 5.57 19.25
CA ASN A 99 -0.11 4.57 20.28
C ASN A 99 1.40 4.41 20.57
N SER A 100 2.24 5.26 19.98
CA SER A 100 3.69 5.31 20.19
C SER A 100 4.04 6.38 21.21
#